data_AF-A0A6J7H9C7-F1
#
_entry.id   AF-A0A6J7H9C7-F1
#
_cell.length_a   1.000
_cell.length_b   1.000
_cell.length_c   1.000
_cell.angle_alpha   90.00
_cell.angle_beta   90.00
_cell.angle_gamma   90.00
#
_symmetry.space_group_name_H-M   'P 1'
#
loop_
_entity.id
_entity.type
_entity.pdbx_description
1 polymer ?
#
loop_
_entity_poly.entity_id
_entity_poly.type
_entity_poly.pdbx_seq_one_letter_code
_entity_poly.pdbx_strand_id
1 'polypeptide(L)'
;MNIRRSAALRAVAVVGGIAALIAVPVITQTANATDAPRISLSNARVYPDATEATWHSLRARVVSSTLPVNVRLIRNGATVQTKTVSTSGTSVSFTTADLRTGTYFVVASDGQDETRSRVVVARGWSPIATDRPSWASCSTITWSYNSSRAPRGGDVAIRKDVRAVFETLSAVTGLTFKPVSSKGEIVVRWGDAGGADGLGGVSWTSGPGSAVSGYVELSRTSEWARTPGQRDRGVLILHEASHALGLGHVEPERALMSPTYVPGTTSPTIGTGERLGLSTMYRPGSCS
;
A
#
# COMPACT_ATOMS: atom_id res chain seq x y z
N MET A 1 23.22 -23.47 -27.00
CA MET A 1 23.43 -22.12 -26.44
C MET A 1 22.06 -21.48 -26.27
N ASN A 2 21.44 -21.64 -25.09
CA ASN A 2 20.07 -21.17 -24.84
C ASN A 2 20.12 -19.71 -24.38
N ILE A 3 19.66 -18.81 -25.25
CA ILE A 3 19.43 -17.41 -24.90
C ILE A 3 18.21 -17.37 -23.97
N ARG A 4 18.44 -17.38 -22.64
CA ARG A 4 17.40 -16.98 -21.69
C ARG A 4 17.19 -15.49 -21.86
N ARG A 5 16.13 -15.09 -22.57
CA ARG A 5 15.67 -13.70 -22.55
C ARG A 5 15.14 -13.45 -21.15
N SER A 6 15.86 -12.65 -20.37
CA SER A 6 15.36 -12.10 -19.10
C SER A 6 14.28 -11.08 -19.41
N ALA A 7 13.04 -11.52 -19.53
CA ALA A 7 11.90 -10.63 -19.52
C ALA A 7 11.64 -10.21 -18.06
N ALA A 8 11.67 -8.92 -17.78
CA ALA A 8 11.27 -8.38 -16.49
C ALA A 8 9.74 -8.39 -16.41
N LEU A 9 9.19 -8.87 -15.30
CA LEU A 9 7.75 -8.82 -15.05
C LEU A 9 7.34 -7.36 -14.78
N ARG A 10 6.16 -6.96 -15.24
CA ARG A 10 5.54 -5.66 -14.90
C ARG A 10 4.16 -5.87 -14.28
N ALA A 11 3.88 -5.15 -13.19
CA ALA A 11 2.59 -5.16 -12.50
C ALA A 11 1.98 -3.75 -12.45
N VAL A 12 0.65 -3.67 -12.43
CA VAL A 12 -0.08 -2.41 -12.21
C VAL A 12 -1.16 -2.62 -11.15
N ALA A 13 -1.11 -1.78 -10.12
CA ALA A 13 -2.13 -1.72 -9.08
C ALA A 13 -3.29 -0.81 -9.50
N VAL A 14 -4.53 -1.26 -9.32
CA VAL A 14 -5.72 -0.44 -9.62
C VAL A 14 -6.67 -0.44 -8.42
N VAL A 15 -7.11 0.75 -8.02
CA VAL A 15 -8.11 0.96 -6.98
C VAL A 15 -9.45 1.25 -7.66
N GLY A 16 -10.36 0.28 -7.64
CA GLY A 16 -11.70 0.42 -8.20
C GLY A 16 -12.64 1.08 -7.21
N GLY A 17 -12.98 2.33 -7.44
CA GLY A 17 -14.05 3.07 -6.77
C GLY A 17 -14.58 4.14 -7.71
N ILE A 18 -15.89 4.38 -7.69
CA ILE A 18 -16.58 5.42 -8.46
C ILE A 18 -15.73 6.69 -8.45
N ALA A 19 -15.47 7.27 -9.61
CA ALA A 19 -14.97 8.63 -9.75
C ALA A 19 -16.05 9.59 -9.22
N ALA A 20 -16.21 9.63 -7.89
CA ALA A 20 -16.56 10.88 -7.28
C ALA A 20 -15.33 11.76 -7.54
N LEU A 21 -15.52 12.88 -8.24
CA LEU A 21 -14.74 14.07 -7.97
C LEU A 21 -14.88 14.34 -6.47
N ILE A 22 -14.06 13.68 -5.66
CA ILE A 22 -13.83 14.08 -4.30
C ILE A 22 -12.96 15.32 -4.50
N ALA A 23 -13.63 16.47 -4.66
CA ALA A 23 -13.09 17.69 -4.12
C ALA A 23 -12.59 17.29 -2.74
N VAL A 24 -11.27 17.28 -2.54
CA VAL A 24 -10.69 17.08 -1.21
C VAL A 24 -11.50 18.01 -0.33
N PRO A 25 -12.33 17.52 0.61
CA PRO A 25 -13.01 18.44 1.48
C PRO A 25 -11.90 19.15 2.20
N VAL A 26 -11.70 20.42 1.87
CA VAL A 26 -11.19 21.37 2.84
C VAL A 26 -12.18 21.21 3.97
N ILE A 27 -11.78 20.48 5.01
CA ILE A 27 -12.55 20.41 6.25
C ILE A 27 -12.43 21.83 6.79
N THR A 28 -13.34 22.70 6.37
CA THR A 28 -13.62 23.94 7.04
C THR A 28 -14.32 23.51 8.32
N GLN A 29 -13.52 23.21 9.34
CA GLN A 29 -14.02 23.32 10.71
C GLN A 29 -14.61 24.73 10.81
N THR A 30 -15.93 24.81 10.98
CA THR A 30 -16.62 25.97 11.52
C THR A 30 -16.07 26.17 12.92
N ALA A 31 -14.97 26.90 12.99
CA ALA A 31 -14.35 27.28 14.23
C ALA A 31 -15.17 28.42 14.83
N ASN A 32 -15.60 28.25 16.07
CA ASN A 32 -15.54 29.36 17.00
C ASN A 32 -14.11 29.89 16.93
N ALA A 33 -13.96 31.20 16.70
CA ALA A 33 -12.69 31.87 16.44
C ALA A 33 -11.67 31.58 17.57
N THR A 34 -10.75 30.66 17.30
CA THR A 34 -9.48 30.52 18.01
C THR A 34 -8.40 30.64 16.95
N ASP A 35 -7.48 31.59 17.13
CA ASP A 35 -6.43 32.00 16.18
C ASP A 35 -5.31 30.97 15.97
N ALA A 36 -5.51 29.73 16.43
CA ALA A 36 -4.54 28.65 16.36
C ALA A 36 -3.94 28.47 14.95
N PRO A 37 -2.61 28.25 14.85
CA PRO A 37 -1.93 28.15 13.58
C PRO A 37 -2.41 26.92 12.81
N ARG A 38 -2.95 27.11 11.60
CA ARG A 38 -3.44 26.02 10.76
C ARG A 38 -2.30 25.46 9.92
N ILE A 39 -2.20 24.13 9.85
CA ILE A 39 -1.24 23.45 8.97
C ILE A 39 -1.92 22.54 7.96
N SER A 40 -1.38 22.54 6.75
CA SER A 40 -1.66 21.57 5.71
C SER A 40 -0.42 20.73 5.46
N LEU A 41 -0.57 19.41 5.39
CA LEU A 41 0.54 18.50 5.09
C LEU A 41 0.51 18.11 3.62
N SER A 42 1.66 18.07 2.95
CA SER A 42 1.76 17.52 1.60
C SER A 42 1.36 16.06 1.57
N ASN A 43 1.77 15.32 2.60
CA ASN A 43 1.42 13.93 2.80
C ASN A 43 1.28 13.66 4.31
N ALA A 44 0.18 13.04 4.73
CA ALA A 44 0.07 12.47 6.07
C ALA A 44 0.87 11.15 6.21
N ARG A 45 1.58 10.73 5.16
CA ARG A 45 2.34 9.48 5.12
C ARG A 45 3.61 9.62 4.34
N VAL A 46 4.63 8.93 4.82
CA VAL A 46 5.98 8.99 4.31
C VAL A 46 6.46 7.56 4.17
N TYR A 47 6.98 7.24 2.99
CA TYR A 47 7.60 5.95 2.72
C TYR A 47 9.06 6.23 2.39
N PRO A 48 9.94 6.32 3.40
CA PRO A 48 11.32 6.69 3.17
C PRO A 48 12.15 5.42 3.12
N ASP A 49 12.15 4.74 1.98
CA ASP A 49 13.40 4.11 1.60
C ASP A 49 14.32 5.12 0.90
N ALA A 50 15.59 4.76 0.73
CA ALA A 50 16.60 5.66 0.21
C ALA A 50 16.31 6.12 -1.25
N THR A 51 15.41 5.43 -1.94
CA THR A 51 15.00 5.68 -3.33
C THR A 51 13.67 6.44 -3.43
N GLU A 52 12.79 6.34 -2.41
CA GLU A 52 11.44 6.96 -2.34
C GLU A 52 11.42 8.36 -1.69
N ALA A 53 12.53 8.77 -1.05
CA ALA A 53 12.59 10.01 -0.25
C ALA A 53 12.24 11.28 -1.05
N THR A 54 12.42 11.28 -2.37
CA THR A 54 12.10 12.40 -3.27
C THR A 54 10.60 12.52 -3.58
N TRP A 55 9.90 11.39 -3.74
CA TRP A 55 8.47 11.35 -4.06
C TRP A 55 7.58 11.56 -2.84
N HIS A 56 8.02 11.10 -1.67
CA HIS A 56 7.25 11.14 -0.42
C HIS A 56 7.86 12.08 0.63
N SER A 57 8.37 13.24 0.18
CA SER A 57 8.80 14.29 1.11
C SER A 57 7.66 14.72 2.04
N LEU A 58 7.96 14.78 3.34
CA LEU A 58 7.05 15.34 4.33
C LEU A 58 7.19 16.85 4.34
N ARG A 59 6.22 17.54 3.74
CA ARG A 59 6.12 19.00 3.78
C ARG A 59 4.94 19.43 4.62
N ALA A 60 5.15 20.44 5.45
CA ALA A 60 4.10 21.10 6.21
C ALA A 60 4.02 22.55 5.77
N ARG A 61 2.85 22.98 5.32
CA ARG A 61 2.55 24.36 4.97
C ARG A 61 1.75 25.00 6.10
N VAL A 62 2.24 26.11 6.62
CA VAL A 62 1.48 26.93 7.55
C VAL A 62 0.48 27.75 6.73
N VAL A 63 -0.81 27.56 6.99
CA VAL A 63 -1.91 28.13 6.20
C VAL A 63 -2.28 29.52 6.73
N SER A 64 -2.29 29.70 8.04
CA SER A 64 -2.59 30.98 8.70
C SER A 64 -1.90 31.04 10.06
N SER A 65 -1.23 32.16 10.33
CA SER A 65 -0.70 32.54 11.65
C SER A 65 -0.33 34.02 11.64
N THR A 66 -0.60 34.73 12.73
CA THR A 66 -0.18 36.13 12.95
C THR A 66 1.18 36.23 13.67
N LEU A 67 1.69 35.10 14.16
CA LEU A 67 2.93 34.96 14.90
C LEU A 67 3.88 33.96 14.21
N PRO A 68 5.20 33.99 14.51
CA PRO A 68 6.12 32.95 14.08
C PRO A 68 5.67 31.57 14.60
N VAL A 69 5.65 30.58 13.71
CA VAL A 69 5.21 29.22 14.02
C VAL A 69 6.39 28.27 14.08
N ASN A 70 6.52 27.56 15.21
CA ASN A 70 7.41 26.42 15.36
C ASN A 70 6.69 25.16 14.87
N VAL A 71 7.21 24.58 13.79
CA VAL A 71 6.74 23.31 13.23
C VAL A 71 7.70 22.21 13.64
N ARG A 72 7.23 21.30 14.50
CA ARG A 72 7.99 20.20 15.09
C ARG A 72 7.49 18.88 14.53
N LEU A 73 8.41 17.98 14.20
CA LEU A 73 8.12 16.57 13.97
C LEU A 73 8.40 15.83 15.28
N ILE A 74 7.39 15.18 15.84
CA ILE A 74 7.45 14.53 17.16
C ILE A 74 7.19 13.04 17.04
N ARG A 75 7.93 12.22 17.78
CA ARG A 75 7.69 10.78 17.95
C ARG A 75 7.80 10.41 19.41
N ASN A 76 6.82 9.68 19.95
CA ASN A 76 6.80 9.25 21.35
C ASN A 76 7.05 10.40 22.36
N GLY A 77 6.48 11.58 22.07
CA GLY A 77 6.67 12.80 22.88
C GLY A 77 7.98 13.55 22.65
N ALA A 78 8.98 12.95 22.00
CA ALA A 78 10.25 13.60 21.71
C ALA A 78 10.24 14.33 20.36
N THR A 79 10.73 15.56 20.33
CA THR A 79 10.96 16.31 19.09
C THR A 79 12.14 15.69 18.32
N VAL A 80 11.86 15.27 17.09
CA VAL A 80 12.82 14.65 16.16
C VAL A 80 13.45 15.71 15.28
N GLN A 81 12.66 16.65 14.78
CA GLN A 81 13.11 17.78 13.97
C GLN A 81 12.25 19.00 14.29
N THR A 82 12.84 20.19 14.23
CA THR A 82 12.14 21.47 14.38
C THR A 82 12.47 22.39 13.22
N LYS A 83 11.48 23.13 12.75
CA LYS A 83 11.61 24.21 11.78
C LYS A 83 10.78 25.39 12.28
N THR A 84 11.24 26.60 12.04
CA THR A 84 10.49 27.82 12.39
C THR A 84 10.16 28.56 11.10
N VAL A 85 8.93 29.05 11.00
CA VAL A 85 8.49 29.91 9.90
C VAL A 85 7.91 31.20 10.44
N SER A 86 8.32 32.31 9.85
CA SER A 86 7.95 33.67 10.27
C SER A 86 6.69 34.19 9.57
N THR A 87 6.22 33.52 8.52
CA THR A 87 5.09 34.00 7.70
C THR A 87 4.14 32.87 7.30
N SER A 88 2.85 33.20 7.26
CA SER A 88 1.81 32.34 6.68
C SER A 88 2.09 32.05 5.21
N GLY A 89 1.69 30.88 4.73
CA GLY A 89 1.87 30.43 3.35
C GLY A 89 3.18 29.69 3.09
N THR A 90 4.16 29.78 4.01
CA THR A 90 5.47 29.12 3.90
C THR A 90 5.36 27.61 4.17
N SER A 91 6.10 26.83 3.37
CA SER A 91 6.23 25.37 3.55
C SER A 91 7.59 25.01 4.14
N VAL A 92 7.61 24.06 5.07
CA VAL A 92 8.83 23.45 5.59
C VAL A 92 8.89 21.98 5.18
N SER A 93 10.09 21.52 4.83
CA SER A 93 10.36 20.11 4.54
C SER A 93 11.08 19.47 5.72
N PHE A 94 10.64 18.27 6.10
CA PHE A 94 11.36 17.41 7.04
C PHE A 94 12.19 16.39 6.29
N THR A 95 13.42 16.15 6.76
CA THR A 95 14.25 15.07 6.22
C THR A 95 13.65 13.75 6.64
N THR A 96 13.41 12.86 5.68
CA THR A 96 12.75 11.57 5.96
C THR A 96 13.73 10.39 6.04
N ALA A 97 14.98 10.60 5.60
CA ALA A 97 16.03 9.58 5.50
C ALA A 97 16.29 8.82 6.82
N ASP A 98 16.26 9.52 7.96
CA ASP A 98 16.55 8.93 9.29
C ASP A 98 15.30 8.55 10.07
N LEU A 99 14.11 8.80 9.52
CA LEU A 99 12.87 8.42 10.18
C LEU A 99 12.73 6.90 10.18
N ARG A 100 12.36 6.37 11.34
CA ARG A 100 12.08 4.93 11.53
C ARG A 100 10.61 4.67 11.27
N THR A 101 10.26 3.42 10.95
CA THR A 101 8.84 3.04 10.87
C THR A 101 8.09 3.38 12.16
N GLY A 102 6.92 3.98 12.05
CA GLY A 102 6.07 4.32 13.19
C GLY A 102 5.16 5.52 12.97
N THR A 103 4.43 5.89 14.02
CA THR A 103 3.59 7.09 14.02
C THR A 103 4.39 8.28 14.55
N TYR A 104 4.32 9.37 13.80
CA TYR A 104 4.85 10.68 14.11
C TYR A 104 3.71 11.69 14.17
N PHE A 105 4.00 12.87 14.67
CA PHE A 105 3.10 14.00 14.62
C PHE A 105 3.85 15.23 14.13
N VAL A 106 3.28 15.90 13.14
CA VAL A 106 3.67 17.27 12.83
C VAL A 106 2.84 18.17 13.72
N VAL A 107 3.53 18.97 14.50
CA VAL A 107 2.97 19.87 15.49
C VAL A 107 3.37 21.28 15.11
N ALA A 108 2.38 22.16 14.93
CA ALA A 108 2.62 23.57 14.69
C ALA A 108 2.11 24.37 15.88
N SER A 109 2.96 25.21 16.44
CA SER A 109 2.61 26.08 17.56
C SER A 109 3.22 27.47 17.38
N ASP A 110 2.47 28.49 17.74
CA ASP A 110 2.90 29.89 17.80
C ASP A 110 3.27 30.35 19.22
N GLY A 111 3.27 29.42 20.18
CA GLY A 111 3.52 29.68 21.61
C GLY A 111 2.26 29.92 22.43
N GLN A 112 1.10 30.13 21.81
CA GLN A 112 -0.19 30.26 22.49
C GLN A 112 -1.07 29.05 22.21
N ASP A 113 -1.14 28.65 20.93
CA ASP A 113 -1.96 27.54 20.45
C ASP A 113 -1.11 26.47 19.77
N GLU A 114 -1.69 25.28 19.60
CA GLU A 114 -1.05 24.15 18.93
C GLU A 114 -2.02 23.36 18.05
N THR A 115 -1.61 23.10 16.81
CA THR A 115 -2.26 22.14 15.91
C THR A 115 -1.39 20.91 15.73
N ARG A 116 -2.02 19.72 15.79
CA ARG A 116 -1.34 18.44 15.68
C ARG A 116 -1.91 17.58 14.56
N SER A 117 -1.05 17.16 13.64
CA SER A 117 -1.39 16.30 12.51
C SER A 117 -0.60 15.00 12.56
N ARG A 118 -1.30 13.86 12.52
CA ARG A 118 -0.67 12.53 12.51
C ARG A 118 0.06 12.29 11.18
N VAL A 119 1.26 11.72 11.28
CA VAL A 119 2.04 11.23 10.14
C VAL A 119 2.42 9.78 10.37
N VAL A 120 2.28 8.93 9.36
CA VAL A 120 2.78 7.55 9.41
C VAL A 120 4.01 7.42 8.54
N VAL A 121 5.10 6.93 9.13
CA VAL A 121 6.32 6.56 8.42
C VAL A 121 6.36 5.05 8.29
N ALA A 122 6.48 4.52 7.06
CA ALA A 122 6.59 3.09 6.81
C ALA A 122 7.79 2.83 5.88
N ARG A 123 8.78 2.05 6.33
CA ARG A 123 9.96 1.70 5.52
C ARG A 123 9.78 0.32 4.89
N GLY A 124 9.94 0.24 3.58
CA GLY A 124 9.92 -1.01 2.81
C GLY A 124 8.53 -1.56 2.53
N TRP A 125 7.47 -0.82 2.84
CA TRP A 125 6.11 -1.14 2.42
C TRP A 125 5.30 0.15 2.30
N SER A 126 4.32 0.11 1.41
CA SER A 126 3.34 1.16 1.20
C SER A 126 1.94 0.53 1.19
N PRO A 127 0.88 1.23 1.62
CA PRO A 127 -0.49 0.81 1.39
C PRO A 127 -1.01 1.25 0.01
N ILE A 128 -1.86 0.43 -0.62
CA ILE A 128 -2.49 0.75 -1.91
C ILE A 128 -3.49 1.91 -1.81
N ALA A 129 -4.27 1.93 -0.74
CA ALA A 129 -5.27 2.95 -0.47
C ALA A 129 -5.54 2.98 1.04
N THR A 130 -5.07 4.02 1.72
CA THR A 130 -5.17 4.16 3.19
C THR A 130 -4.36 3.11 4.01
N ASP A 131 -3.81 3.45 5.18
CA ASP A 131 -2.91 2.63 6.04
C ASP A 131 -3.71 1.55 6.78
N ARG A 132 -4.69 0.98 6.07
CA ARG A 132 -5.80 0.22 6.62
C ARG A 132 -5.82 -1.13 5.92
N PRO A 133 -6.13 -2.21 6.66
CA PRO A 133 -6.34 -3.50 6.04
C PRO A 133 -7.53 -3.44 5.07
N SER A 134 -7.41 -4.09 3.91
CA SER A 134 -8.52 -4.34 2.98
C SER A 134 -9.68 -5.02 3.68
N TRP A 135 -9.38 -6.10 4.38
CA TRP A 135 -10.37 -6.98 4.98
C TRP A 135 -10.33 -6.85 6.50
N ALA A 136 -11.42 -7.22 7.18
CA ALA A 136 -11.40 -7.26 8.64
C ALA A 136 -10.30 -8.22 9.13
N SER A 137 -9.55 -7.84 10.16
CA SER A 137 -8.58 -8.71 10.82
C SER A 137 -9.22 -10.03 11.25
N CYS A 138 -8.45 -11.13 11.17
CA CYS A 138 -8.87 -12.48 11.59
C CYS A 138 -10.13 -13.01 10.88
N SER A 139 -10.53 -12.41 9.74
CA SER A 139 -11.68 -12.85 8.97
C SER A 139 -11.35 -14.01 8.02
N THR A 140 -12.39 -14.70 7.58
CA THR A 140 -12.32 -15.63 6.46
C THR A 140 -12.72 -14.92 5.18
N ILE A 141 -11.82 -14.91 4.19
CA ILE A 141 -12.05 -14.36 2.86
C ILE A 141 -12.26 -15.53 1.90
N THR A 142 -13.35 -15.49 1.16
CA THR A 142 -13.61 -16.44 0.09
C THR A 142 -12.88 -16.06 -1.19
N TRP A 143 -12.41 -17.06 -1.93
CA TRP A 143 -11.82 -16.81 -3.24
C TRP A 143 -12.34 -17.79 -4.29
N SER A 144 -12.41 -17.32 -5.53
CA SER A 144 -12.81 -18.15 -6.67
C SER A 144 -11.85 -17.99 -7.83
N TYR A 145 -11.82 -19.00 -8.70
CA TYR A 145 -11.04 -18.96 -9.92
C TYR A 145 -11.97 -19.02 -11.13
N ASN A 146 -11.87 -18.02 -12.00
CA ASN A 146 -12.63 -17.93 -13.25
C ASN A 146 -11.72 -18.20 -14.45
N SER A 147 -11.89 -19.38 -15.07
CA SER A 147 -11.13 -19.82 -16.24
C SER A 147 -11.71 -19.38 -17.59
N SER A 148 -12.80 -18.61 -17.63
CA SER A 148 -13.53 -18.31 -18.87
C SER A 148 -12.68 -17.64 -19.96
N ARG A 149 -11.59 -16.96 -19.57
CA ARG A 149 -10.67 -16.28 -20.48
C ARG A 149 -9.26 -16.85 -20.46
N ALA A 150 -9.06 -18.02 -19.88
CA ALA A 150 -7.75 -18.62 -19.77
C ALA A 150 -7.14 -18.93 -21.15
N PRO A 151 -5.87 -18.54 -21.39
CA PRO A 151 -5.18 -18.95 -22.60
C PRO A 151 -4.89 -20.45 -22.56
N ARG A 152 -4.66 -21.07 -23.73
CA ARG A 152 -4.29 -22.48 -23.82
C ARG A 152 -3.12 -22.82 -22.90
N GLY A 153 -3.31 -23.78 -22.01
CA GLY A 153 -2.31 -24.20 -21.02
C GLY A 153 -2.17 -23.30 -19.78
N GLY A 154 -2.78 -22.12 -19.76
CA GLY A 154 -2.71 -21.19 -18.62
C GLY A 154 -3.41 -21.72 -17.37
N ASP A 155 -4.47 -22.52 -17.53
CA ASP A 155 -5.23 -23.11 -16.42
C ASP A 155 -4.47 -24.19 -15.63
N VAL A 156 -3.40 -24.75 -16.20
CA VAL A 156 -2.71 -25.90 -15.62
C VAL A 156 -2.17 -25.53 -14.25
N ALA A 157 -2.63 -26.24 -13.21
CA ALA A 157 -2.22 -26.06 -11.81
C ALA A 157 -2.51 -24.68 -11.17
N ILE A 158 -3.29 -23.79 -11.80
CA ILE A 158 -3.53 -22.44 -11.26
C ILE A 158 -4.16 -22.45 -9.86
N ARG A 159 -5.13 -23.34 -9.60
CA ARG A 159 -5.74 -23.48 -8.26
C ARG A 159 -4.73 -23.96 -7.21
N LYS A 160 -3.70 -24.72 -7.61
CA LYS A 160 -2.61 -25.14 -6.71
C LYS A 160 -1.73 -23.95 -6.35
N ASP A 161 -1.36 -23.13 -7.34
CA ASP A 161 -0.55 -21.92 -7.11
C ASP A 161 -1.28 -20.91 -6.22
N VAL A 162 -2.56 -20.66 -6.50
CA VAL A 162 -3.41 -19.75 -5.70
C VAL A 162 -3.52 -20.23 -4.24
N ARG A 163 -3.72 -21.54 -4.01
CA ARG A 163 -3.78 -22.09 -2.64
C ARG A 163 -2.49 -21.86 -1.87
N ALA A 164 -1.34 -22.17 -2.47
CA ALA A 164 -0.05 -22.00 -1.81
C ALA A 164 0.26 -20.53 -1.51
N VAL A 165 -0.12 -19.61 -2.41
CA VAL A 165 -0.02 -18.16 -2.15
C VAL A 165 -0.90 -17.74 -0.97
N PHE A 166 -2.16 -18.17 -0.95
CA PHE A 166 -3.06 -17.82 0.14
C PHE A 166 -2.69 -18.46 1.48
N GLU A 167 -2.09 -19.65 1.49
CA GLU A 167 -1.46 -20.21 2.70
C GLU A 167 -0.31 -19.33 3.19
N THR A 168 0.54 -18.85 2.28
CA THR A 168 1.64 -17.93 2.61
C THR A 168 1.11 -16.62 3.20
N LEU A 169 0.06 -16.03 2.61
CA LEU A 169 -0.56 -14.80 3.09
C LEU A 169 -1.30 -15.00 4.41
N SER A 170 -1.97 -16.14 4.59
CA SER A 170 -2.63 -16.52 5.84
C SER A 170 -1.67 -16.51 7.02
N ALA A 171 -0.49 -17.11 6.85
CA ALA A 171 0.54 -17.20 7.89
C ALA A 171 1.07 -15.84 8.37
N VAL A 172 0.98 -14.78 7.57
CA VAL A 172 1.50 -13.45 7.92
C VAL A 172 0.42 -12.42 8.26
N THR A 173 -0.84 -12.73 8.00
CA THR A 173 -1.98 -11.83 8.24
C THR A 173 -2.94 -12.33 9.31
N GLY A 174 -3.02 -13.65 9.55
CA GLY A 174 -4.06 -14.25 10.39
C GLY A 174 -5.42 -14.35 9.68
N LEU A 175 -5.51 -13.95 8.41
CA LEU A 175 -6.68 -14.18 7.57
C LEU A 175 -6.76 -15.65 7.18
N THR A 176 -7.98 -16.15 6.99
CA THR A 176 -8.21 -17.48 6.40
C THR A 176 -8.74 -17.32 4.98
N PHE A 177 -8.25 -18.14 4.04
CA PHE A 177 -8.69 -18.08 2.64
C PHE A 177 -9.42 -19.35 2.23
N LYS A 178 -10.72 -19.25 1.95
CA LYS A 178 -11.58 -20.39 1.63
C LYS A 178 -11.92 -20.44 0.13
N PRO A 179 -11.57 -21.51 -0.60
CA PRO A 179 -11.98 -21.65 -1.98
C PRO A 179 -13.49 -21.85 -2.10
N VAL A 180 -14.11 -21.18 -3.06
CA VAL A 180 -15.50 -21.38 -3.49
C VAL A 180 -15.55 -21.60 -5.00
N SER A 181 -16.65 -22.17 -5.50
CA SER A 181 -16.81 -22.50 -6.92
C SER A 181 -16.96 -21.26 -7.80
N SER A 182 -17.63 -20.22 -7.31
CA SER A 182 -17.85 -18.94 -7.98
C SER A 182 -18.16 -17.84 -6.97
N LYS A 183 -18.13 -16.56 -7.40
CA LYS A 183 -18.48 -15.39 -6.59
C LYS A 183 -17.70 -15.27 -5.26
N GLY A 184 -16.43 -15.67 -5.26
CA GLY A 184 -15.55 -15.40 -4.12
C GLY A 184 -15.27 -13.91 -3.99
N GLU A 185 -15.03 -13.44 -2.77
CA GLU A 185 -14.68 -12.05 -2.47
C GLU A 185 -13.40 -11.62 -3.19
N ILE A 186 -12.41 -12.51 -3.31
CA ILE A 186 -11.28 -12.35 -4.22
C ILE A 186 -11.47 -13.24 -5.46
N VAL A 187 -11.53 -12.63 -6.64
CA VAL A 187 -11.64 -13.36 -7.90
C VAL A 187 -10.28 -13.41 -8.61
N VAL A 188 -9.74 -14.61 -8.75
CA VAL A 188 -8.59 -14.87 -9.63
C VAL A 188 -9.10 -15.14 -11.04
N ARG A 189 -8.62 -14.41 -12.04
CA ARG A 189 -9.12 -14.49 -13.42
C ARG A 189 -8.04 -14.19 -14.44
N TRP A 190 -8.36 -14.44 -15.71
CA TRP A 190 -7.56 -14.01 -16.85
C TRP A 190 -8.17 -12.79 -17.52
N GLY A 191 -7.32 -11.88 -17.98
CA GLY A 191 -7.76 -10.67 -18.64
C GLY A 191 -6.70 -10.01 -19.51
N ASP A 192 -6.91 -8.72 -19.75
CA ASP A 192 -6.01 -7.89 -20.53
C ASP A 192 -5.44 -6.83 -19.59
N ALA A 193 -4.16 -7.00 -19.25
CA ALA A 193 -3.49 -6.19 -18.26
C ALA A 193 -2.76 -4.97 -18.88
N GLY A 194 -3.05 -4.61 -20.13
CA GLY A 194 -2.55 -3.34 -20.71
C GLY A 194 -1.03 -3.23 -20.78
N GLY A 195 -0.34 -4.35 -20.99
CA GLY A 195 1.14 -4.41 -21.04
C GLY A 195 1.81 -4.85 -19.74
N ALA A 196 1.06 -5.00 -18.65
CA ALA A 196 1.50 -5.72 -17.46
C ALA A 196 1.29 -7.24 -17.62
N ASP A 197 1.96 -8.03 -16.80
CA ASP A 197 1.74 -9.48 -16.71
C ASP A 197 0.61 -9.83 -15.75
N GLY A 198 0.28 -8.94 -14.82
CA GLY A 198 -0.84 -9.07 -13.90
C GLY A 198 -1.35 -7.72 -13.37
N LEU A 199 -2.56 -7.76 -12.81
CA LEU A 199 -3.18 -6.67 -12.07
C LEU A 199 -3.77 -7.19 -10.78
N GLY A 200 -3.57 -6.45 -9.70
CA GLY A 200 -4.10 -6.73 -8.39
C GLY A 200 -4.84 -5.52 -7.86
N GLY A 201 -5.95 -5.77 -7.17
CA GLY A 201 -6.76 -4.66 -6.67
C GLY A 201 -7.84 -5.07 -5.70
N VAL A 202 -8.41 -4.02 -5.09
CA VAL A 202 -9.47 -4.11 -4.11
C VAL A 202 -10.42 -2.91 -4.28
N SER A 203 -11.71 -3.18 -4.09
CA SER A 203 -12.78 -2.19 -4.03
C SER A 203 -13.33 -2.10 -2.62
N TRP A 204 -13.60 -0.88 -2.18
CA TRP A 204 -13.91 -0.55 -0.79
C TRP A 204 -15.26 0.12 -0.64
N THR A 205 -15.88 -0.09 0.52
CA THR A 205 -16.86 0.84 1.08
C THR A 205 -16.17 1.76 2.11
N SER A 206 -16.87 2.72 2.70
CA SER A 206 -16.26 3.67 3.65
C SER A 206 -15.81 2.99 4.96
N GLY A 207 -14.50 2.89 5.21
CA GLY A 207 -13.94 2.41 6.48
C GLY A 207 -12.63 1.60 6.32
N PRO A 208 -11.95 1.20 7.42
CA PRO A 208 -10.99 0.10 7.41
C PRO A 208 -11.70 -1.27 7.37
N GLY A 209 -11.08 -2.29 6.76
CA GLY A 209 -11.65 -3.64 6.72
C GLY A 209 -12.96 -3.75 5.95
N SER A 210 -13.23 -2.78 5.08
CA SER A 210 -14.50 -2.55 4.39
C SER A 210 -14.43 -2.92 2.90
N ALA A 211 -13.41 -3.68 2.49
CA ALA A 211 -13.35 -4.24 1.15
C ALA A 211 -14.61 -5.06 0.87
N VAL A 212 -15.17 -4.84 -0.31
CA VAL A 212 -16.37 -5.56 -0.80
C VAL A 212 -16.04 -6.51 -1.94
N SER A 213 -14.91 -6.30 -2.61
CA SER A 213 -14.39 -7.21 -3.62
C SER A 213 -12.89 -6.98 -3.82
N GLY A 214 -12.19 -8.03 -4.20
CA GLY A 214 -10.81 -7.99 -4.64
C GLY A 214 -10.61 -8.85 -5.88
N TYR A 215 -9.48 -8.67 -6.55
CA TYR A 215 -9.15 -9.49 -7.71
C TYR A 215 -7.65 -9.64 -7.91
N VAL A 216 -7.33 -10.74 -8.59
CA VAL A 216 -6.03 -10.98 -9.22
C VAL A 216 -6.33 -11.31 -10.67
N GLU A 217 -5.90 -10.45 -11.58
CA GLU A 217 -6.07 -10.62 -13.02
C GLU A 217 -4.72 -10.96 -13.66
N LEU A 218 -4.62 -12.16 -14.22
CA LEU A 218 -3.45 -12.62 -14.95
C LEU A 218 -3.56 -12.23 -16.43
N SER A 219 -2.49 -11.68 -16.98
CA SER A 219 -2.44 -11.30 -18.39
C SER A 219 -2.46 -12.53 -19.29
N ARG A 220 -3.41 -12.56 -20.23
CA ARG A 220 -3.53 -13.63 -21.22
C ARG A 220 -2.33 -13.75 -22.15
N THR A 221 -1.62 -12.65 -22.37
CA THR A 221 -0.49 -12.57 -23.30
C THR A 221 0.85 -12.84 -22.61
N SER A 222 0.90 -12.77 -21.28
CA SER A 222 2.11 -13.03 -20.51
C SER A 222 2.51 -14.51 -20.53
N GLU A 223 3.75 -14.80 -20.91
CA GLU A 223 4.34 -16.14 -20.74
C GLU A 223 4.59 -16.46 -19.27
N TRP A 224 4.95 -15.45 -18.48
CA TRP A 224 5.24 -15.61 -17.08
C TRP A 224 3.99 -15.97 -16.28
N ALA A 225 2.88 -15.27 -16.53
CA ALA A 225 1.58 -15.63 -15.95
C ALA A 225 1.11 -17.03 -16.36
N ARG A 226 1.48 -17.51 -17.56
CA ARG A 226 1.13 -18.85 -18.03
C ARG A 226 2.00 -19.96 -17.44
N THR A 227 3.17 -19.66 -16.91
CA THR A 227 4.13 -20.65 -16.42
C THR A 227 3.82 -21.06 -14.98
N PRO A 228 3.38 -22.31 -14.73
CA PRO A 228 3.03 -22.76 -13.38
C PRO A 228 4.21 -22.80 -12.42
N GLY A 229 3.93 -22.57 -11.14
CA GLY A 229 4.90 -22.78 -10.06
C GLY A 229 5.21 -21.54 -9.24
N GLN A 230 5.78 -21.78 -8.05
CA GLN A 230 6.00 -20.77 -7.01
C GLN A 230 7.08 -19.73 -7.32
N ARG A 231 7.90 -19.95 -8.35
CA ARG A 231 8.96 -19.01 -8.78
C ARG A 231 8.58 -18.20 -10.02
N ASP A 232 7.44 -18.52 -10.64
CA ASP A 232 6.90 -17.88 -11.83
C ASP A 232 5.52 -17.31 -11.51
N ARG A 233 4.43 -17.87 -12.06
CA ARG A 233 3.06 -17.41 -11.79
C ARG A 233 2.74 -17.29 -10.30
N GLY A 234 3.28 -18.16 -9.45
CA GLY A 234 3.06 -18.06 -8.00
C GLY A 234 3.57 -16.75 -7.40
N VAL A 235 4.72 -16.24 -7.85
CA VAL A 235 5.24 -14.93 -7.42
C VAL A 235 4.35 -13.80 -7.93
N LEU A 236 3.88 -13.89 -9.20
CA LEU A 236 2.90 -12.94 -9.73
C LEU A 236 1.66 -12.89 -8.85
N ILE A 237 1.04 -14.04 -8.59
CA ILE A 237 -0.18 -14.13 -7.79
C ILE A 237 0.10 -13.62 -6.38
N LEU A 238 1.26 -13.87 -5.79
CA LEU A 238 1.62 -13.36 -4.46
C LEU A 238 1.71 -11.82 -4.46
N HIS A 239 2.33 -11.22 -5.48
CA HIS A 239 2.38 -9.77 -5.67
C HIS A 239 0.97 -9.18 -5.82
N GLU A 240 0.19 -9.68 -6.77
CA GLU A 240 -1.15 -9.14 -7.06
C GLU A 240 -2.15 -9.38 -5.91
N ALA A 241 -2.07 -10.54 -5.24
CA ALA A 241 -2.89 -10.81 -4.07
C ALA A 241 -2.52 -9.90 -2.90
N SER A 242 -1.27 -9.50 -2.77
CA SER A 242 -0.84 -8.54 -1.75
C SER A 242 -1.48 -7.15 -1.97
N HIS A 243 -1.73 -6.75 -3.22
CA HIS A 243 -2.57 -5.58 -3.52
C HIS A 243 -4.00 -5.74 -3.02
N ALA A 244 -4.61 -6.90 -3.25
CA ALA A 244 -5.96 -7.19 -2.75
C ALA A 244 -6.03 -7.15 -1.20
N LEU A 245 -4.90 -7.35 -0.51
CA LEU A 245 -4.79 -7.21 0.94
C LEU A 245 -4.37 -5.82 1.43
N GLY A 246 -4.13 -4.88 0.51
CA GLY A 246 -3.93 -3.47 0.85
C GLY A 246 -2.49 -2.99 0.73
N LEU A 247 -1.52 -3.84 0.33
CA LEU A 247 -0.17 -3.38 0.02
C LEU A 247 -0.14 -2.64 -1.33
N GLY A 248 0.54 -1.51 -1.40
CA GLY A 248 0.87 -0.80 -2.62
C GLY A 248 2.27 -1.18 -3.10
N HIS A 249 2.65 -0.65 -4.26
CA HIS A 249 4.02 -0.79 -4.75
C HIS A 249 5.03 -0.08 -3.84
N VAL A 250 6.27 -0.56 -3.91
CA VAL A 250 7.46 0.12 -3.36
C VAL A 250 8.55 0.18 -4.42
N GLU A 251 9.46 1.13 -4.33
CA GLU A 251 10.55 1.31 -5.29
C GLU A 251 11.66 0.25 -5.23
N PRO A 252 12.09 -0.27 -4.06
CA PRO A 252 13.26 -1.13 -4.01
C PRO A 252 13.04 -2.38 -4.86
N GLU A 253 13.84 -2.53 -5.92
CA GLU A 253 13.73 -3.63 -6.89
C GLU A 253 13.79 -5.03 -6.25
N ARG A 254 14.44 -5.12 -5.09
CA ARG A 254 14.53 -6.36 -4.29
C ARG A 254 13.24 -6.74 -3.56
N ALA A 255 12.32 -5.80 -3.37
CA ALA A 255 11.07 -6.02 -2.65
C ALA A 255 10.07 -6.79 -3.52
N LEU A 256 9.27 -7.66 -2.90
CA LEU A 256 8.22 -8.39 -3.63
C LEU A 256 7.24 -7.41 -4.27
N MET A 257 6.91 -6.33 -3.57
CA MET A 257 5.99 -5.30 -4.05
C MET A 257 6.64 -4.28 -5.00
N SER A 258 7.83 -4.56 -5.54
CA SER A 258 8.37 -3.74 -6.63
C SER A 258 7.48 -3.89 -7.88
N PRO A 259 7.12 -2.79 -8.57
CA PRO A 259 6.27 -2.85 -9.77
C PRO A 259 6.94 -3.61 -10.94
N THR A 260 8.25 -3.80 -10.86
CA THR A 260 9.03 -4.57 -11.82
C THR A 260 9.74 -5.70 -11.11
N TYR A 261 9.58 -6.94 -11.60
CA TYR A 261 10.29 -8.09 -11.06
C TYR A 261 11.43 -8.49 -11.99
N VAL A 262 12.61 -8.56 -11.41
CA VAL A 262 13.85 -8.94 -12.06
C VAL A 262 14.33 -10.26 -11.46
N PRO A 263 14.32 -11.36 -12.24
CA PRO A 263 14.75 -12.67 -11.75
C PRO A 263 16.16 -12.63 -11.14
N GLY A 264 16.28 -13.10 -9.89
CA GLY A 264 17.54 -13.11 -9.15
C GLY A 264 17.80 -11.85 -8.31
N THR A 265 17.06 -10.77 -8.55
CA THR A 265 17.12 -9.53 -7.76
C THR A 265 15.89 -9.39 -6.87
N THR A 266 14.70 -9.49 -7.47
CA THR A 266 13.43 -9.32 -6.77
C THR A 266 13.11 -10.55 -5.92
N SER A 267 12.68 -10.32 -4.69
CA SER A 267 12.29 -11.42 -3.79
C SER A 267 11.10 -12.19 -4.34
N PRO A 268 11.19 -13.53 -4.48
CA PRO A 268 10.05 -14.36 -4.88
C PRO A 268 9.12 -14.69 -3.71
N THR A 269 9.35 -14.10 -2.52
CA THR A 269 8.61 -14.40 -1.28
C THR A 269 8.36 -13.13 -0.47
N ILE A 270 7.48 -13.21 0.54
CA ILE A 270 7.20 -12.11 1.48
C ILE A 270 8.48 -11.68 2.20
N GLY A 271 8.95 -10.47 1.89
CA GLY A 271 10.10 -9.84 2.51
C GLY A 271 9.78 -9.16 3.85
N THR A 272 10.80 -8.55 4.45
CA THR A 272 10.68 -7.85 5.74
C THR A 272 9.68 -6.69 5.68
N GLY A 273 9.69 -5.95 4.58
CA GLY A 273 8.80 -4.80 4.38
C GLY A 273 7.35 -5.24 4.27
N GLU A 274 7.06 -6.17 3.37
CA GLU A 274 5.71 -6.72 3.17
C GLU A 274 5.16 -7.36 4.44
N ARG A 275 5.99 -8.13 5.17
CA ARG A 275 5.62 -8.71 6.46
C ARG A 275 5.26 -7.64 7.48
N LEU A 276 6.04 -6.56 7.55
CA LEU A 276 5.77 -5.45 8.45
C LEU A 276 4.47 -4.74 8.07
N GLY A 277 4.21 -4.51 6.79
CA GLY A 277 2.96 -3.90 6.32
C GLY A 277 1.73 -4.75 6.63
N LEU A 278 1.77 -6.03 6.24
CA LEU A 278 0.68 -6.97 6.50
C LEU A 278 0.43 -7.17 7.99
N SER A 279 1.47 -7.31 8.81
CA SER A 279 1.31 -7.43 10.27
C SER A 279 0.82 -6.14 10.93
N THR A 280 1.21 -4.97 10.41
CA THR A 280 0.70 -3.67 10.89
C THR A 280 -0.80 -3.53 10.60
N MET A 281 -1.22 -3.91 9.38
CA MET A 281 -2.61 -3.80 8.95
C MET A 281 -3.52 -4.82 9.62
N TYR A 282 -3.09 -6.10 9.68
CA TYR A 282 -3.97 -7.20 10.08
C TYR A 282 -3.77 -7.69 11.51
N ARG A 283 -2.62 -7.41 12.14
CA ARG A 283 -2.31 -7.80 13.53
C ARG A 283 -2.55 -9.29 13.80
N PRO A 284 -1.88 -10.22 13.08
CA PRO A 284 -2.11 -11.66 13.19
C PRO A 284 -2.04 -12.21 14.62
N GLY A 285 -1.18 -11.64 15.48
CA GLY A 285 -1.02 -12.08 16.88
C GLY A 285 -2.24 -11.83 17.78
N SER A 286 -3.26 -11.10 17.30
CA SER A 286 -4.54 -10.96 18.01
C SER A 286 -5.62 -11.94 17.53
N CYS A 287 -5.32 -12.81 16.57
CA CYS A 287 -6.25 -13.83 16.12
C CYS A 287 -6.17 -15.04 17.05
N SER A 288 -7.30 -15.36 17.70
CA SER A 288 -7.48 -16.49 18.63
C SER A 288 -7.74 -17.79 17.90
#